data_AF-A0A9R1C7C2-F1
#
_entry.id   AF-A0A9R1C7C2-F1
#
_cell.length_a   1.000
_cell.length_b   1.000
_cell.length_c   1.000
_cell.angle_alpha   90.00
_cell.angle_beta   90.00
_cell.angle_gamma   90.00
#
_symmetry.space_group_name_H-M   'P 1'
#
loop_
_entity.id
_entity.type
_entity.pdbx_description
1 polymer ?
#
loop_
_entity_poly.entity_id
_entity_poly.type
_entity_poly.pdbx_seq_one_letter_code
_entity_poly.pdbx_strand_id
1 'polypeptide(L)'
;MGKKNETQLNSSGGSVVNVSSRQEFYRPQQVAELLGISLRTYYTMVSRGKLHPVKLSERVTVVSRKEILSMIEAALGETLSQTIFSKDKGHDCKGKDSKGKANEGAKTRRVSKRAAKDRAPVGVTHDTHYTMAEICAKFDYSYGRLYTLRMRYQIPSIHAFGTTCYPKEAVDKAVSEERERLGRTLGEHWYTCGELMRIYGLGKTQVRRFANTHHVRTKKANGNRLYYLKEDWEAERRKAEDKSPSTKDKRVGAT
;
A
#
# COMPACT_ATOMS: atom_id res chain seq x y z
N MET A 1 44.64 -10.15 -29.41
CA MET A 1 43.30 -9.54 -29.58
C MET A 1 42.59 -9.61 -28.23
N GLY A 2 42.78 -8.58 -27.40
CA GLY A 2 42.30 -8.53 -26.02
C GLY A 2 40.98 -7.76 -25.92
N LYS A 3 39.97 -8.38 -25.31
CA LYS A 3 38.67 -7.78 -24.99
C LYS A 3 38.86 -6.76 -23.85
N LYS A 4 38.39 -5.52 -24.04
CA LYS A 4 38.13 -4.56 -22.97
C LYS A 4 36.65 -4.24 -22.97
N ASN A 5 36.06 -4.33 -21.78
CA ASN A 5 34.63 -4.31 -21.52
C ASN A 5 34.33 -2.92 -20.97
N GLU A 6 33.73 -2.08 -21.82
CA GLU A 6 33.19 -0.78 -21.42
C GLU A 6 31.94 -1.03 -20.57
N THR A 7 31.98 -0.55 -19.33
CA THR A 7 30.83 -0.58 -18.42
C THR A 7 29.95 0.62 -18.73
N GLN A 8 28.77 0.33 -19.28
CA GLN A 8 27.68 1.26 -19.51
C GLN A 8 27.25 1.90 -18.18
N LEU A 9 27.22 3.23 -18.14
CA LEU A 9 26.61 4.01 -17.06
C LEU A 9 25.09 3.97 -17.23
N ASN A 10 24.43 3.18 -16.38
CA ASN A 10 22.99 3.04 -16.39
C ASN A 10 22.35 4.24 -15.69
N SER A 11 21.86 5.17 -16.50
CA SER A 11 20.85 6.16 -16.11
C SER A 11 19.65 5.44 -15.50
N SER A 12 19.40 5.66 -14.21
CA SER A 12 18.20 5.16 -13.55
C SER A 12 17.55 6.28 -12.73
N GLY A 13 16.38 6.71 -13.23
CA GLY A 13 15.25 7.17 -12.43
C GLY A 13 15.50 8.38 -11.54
N GLY A 14 15.62 9.57 -12.13
CA GLY A 14 15.44 10.83 -11.42
C GLY A 14 14.03 10.89 -10.82
N SER A 15 13.93 10.65 -9.52
CA SER A 15 12.75 10.99 -8.73
C SER A 15 12.68 12.52 -8.69
N VAL A 16 11.70 13.10 -9.37
CA VAL A 16 11.46 14.55 -9.33
C VAL A 16 11.05 14.91 -7.90
N VAL A 17 12.00 15.42 -7.12
CA VAL A 17 11.76 15.88 -5.75
C VAL A 17 11.02 17.20 -5.79
N ASN A 18 9.74 17.18 -5.46
CA ASN A 18 8.96 18.40 -5.21
C ASN A 18 9.40 18.98 -3.85
N VAL A 19 10.51 19.72 -3.85
CA VAL A 19 10.99 20.45 -2.68
C VAL A 19 10.14 21.71 -2.52
N SER A 20 9.19 21.69 -1.59
CA SER A 20 8.40 22.87 -1.25
C SER A 20 9.31 23.95 -0.65
N SER A 21 9.55 25.03 -1.39
CA SER A 21 10.38 26.18 -1.01
C SER A 21 9.91 26.94 0.25
N ARG A 22 8.76 26.56 0.83
CA ARG A 22 8.22 27.09 2.09
C ARG A 22 8.59 26.28 3.33
N GLN A 23 9.21 25.10 3.19
CA GLN A 23 9.54 24.26 4.35
C GLN A 23 10.83 24.75 5.03
N GLU A 24 10.72 25.15 6.30
CA GLU A 24 11.84 25.70 7.10
C GLU A 24 12.66 24.64 7.84
N PHE A 25 12.07 23.48 8.12
CA PHE A 25 12.69 22.40 8.88
C PHE A 25 12.64 21.08 8.11
N TYR A 26 13.76 20.37 8.02
CA TYR A 26 13.88 19.13 7.25
C TYR A 26 14.20 17.96 8.18
N ARG A 27 13.55 16.81 7.94
CA ARG A 27 13.91 15.55 8.62
C ARG A 27 15.22 14.99 8.06
N PRO A 28 15.98 14.18 8.83
CA PRO A 28 17.23 13.55 8.39
C PRO A 28 17.18 12.94 6.99
N GLN A 29 16.10 12.23 6.68
CA GLN A 29 15.90 11.61 5.37
C GLN A 29 15.75 12.64 4.24
N GLN A 30 14.97 13.71 4.48
CA GLN A 30 14.80 14.78 3.50
C GLN A 30 16.10 15.54 3.26
N VAL A 31 16.93 15.73 4.29
CA VAL A 31 18.26 16.35 4.16
C VAL A 31 19.19 15.48 3.33
N ALA A 32 19.19 14.17 3.58
CA ALA A 32 20.00 13.22 2.81
C ALA A 32 19.62 13.22 1.33
N GLU A 33 18.32 13.20 1.03
CA GLU A 33 17.78 13.28 -0.33
C GLU A 33 18.12 14.63 -0.99
N LEU A 34 17.97 15.74 -0.27
CA LEU A 34 18.25 17.09 -0.77
C LEU A 34 19.73 17.29 -1.14
N LEU A 35 20.64 16.70 -0.37
CA LEU A 35 22.08 16.78 -0.59
C LEU A 35 22.61 15.68 -1.52
N GLY A 36 21.77 14.72 -1.92
CA GLY A 36 22.19 13.56 -2.70
C GLY A 36 23.17 12.64 -1.97
N ILE A 37 23.12 12.59 -0.62
CA ILE A 37 24.01 11.77 0.21
C ILE A 37 23.25 10.63 0.90
N SER A 38 23.97 9.60 1.34
CA SER A 38 23.37 8.53 2.15
C SER A 38 22.98 9.04 3.54
N LEU A 39 21.95 8.43 4.15
CA LEU A 39 21.56 8.72 5.54
C LEU A 39 22.70 8.47 6.54
N ARG A 40 23.59 7.51 6.23
CA ARG A 40 24.81 7.25 7.01
C ARG A 40 25.78 8.43 6.96
N THR A 41 25.93 9.04 5.78
CA THR A 41 26.74 10.24 5.58
C THR A 41 26.15 11.41 6.35
N TYR A 42 24.83 11.58 6.33
CA TYR A 42 24.14 12.57 7.16
C TYR A 42 24.51 12.45 8.64
N TYR A 43 24.38 11.26 9.25
CA TYR A 43 24.74 11.07 10.66
C TYR A 43 26.23 11.27 10.93
N THR A 44 27.09 10.95 9.97
CA THR A 44 28.53 11.24 10.05
C THR A 44 28.81 12.75 10.06
N MET A 45 28.05 13.54 9.31
CA MET A 45 28.17 15.00 9.28
C MET A 45 27.68 15.62 10.60
N VAL A 46 26.61 15.08 11.17
CA VAL A 46 26.12 15.46 12.50
C VAL A 46 27.17 15.14 13.58
N SER A 47 27.75 13.95 13.57
CA SER A 47 28.76 13.56 14.57
C SER A 47 30.06 14.37 14.44
N ARG A 48 30.36 14.88 13.24
CA ARG A 48 31.51 15.77 12.98
C ARG A 48 31.22 17.24 13.29
N GLY A 49 29.99 17.58 13.72
CA GLY A 49 29.59 18.96 14.00
C GLY A 49 29.48 19.85 12.76
N LYS A 50 29.35 19.27 11.56
CA LYS A 50 29.17 20.02 10.31
C LYS A 50 27.71 20.38 10.03
N LEU A 51 26.80 19.71 10.73
CA LEU A 51 25.36 19.94 10.68
C LEU A 51 24.83 19.87 12.11
N HIS A 52 24.10 20.89 12.54
CA HIS A 52 23.46 20.93 13.85
C HIS A 52 21.96 20.62 13.77
N PRO A 53 21.55 19.38 14.07
CA PRO A 53 20.14 19.03 14.18
C PRO A 53 19.57 19.46 15.54
N VAL A 54 18.35 19.96 15.52
CA VAL A 54 17.55 20.25 16.71
C VAL A 54 16.70 19.02 17.02
N LYS A 55 16.83 18.49 18.23
CA LYS A 55 15.95 17.42 18.74
C LYS A 55 14.68 18.06 19.32
N LEU A 56 13.53 17.80 18.70
CA LEU A 56 12.23 18.28 19.21
C LEU A 56 11.60 17.27 20.18
N SER A 57 11.87 15.97 19.99
CA SER A 57 11.40 14.88 20.84
C SER A 57 12.34 13.68 20.70
N GLU A 58 12.18 12.63 21.52
CA GLU A 58 13.02 11.43 21.51
C GLU A 58 13.12 10.80 20.11
N ARG A 59 12.02 10.83 19.34
CA ARG A 59 11.93 10.26 17.99
C ARG A 59 11.93 11.29 16.86
N VAL A 60 12.07 12.58 17.16
CA VAL A 60 11.95 13.65 16.17
C VAL A 60 13.16 14.56 16.23
N THR A 61 13.98 14.47 15.19
CA THR A 61 15.11 15.37 14.93
C THR A 61 14.86 16.11 13.62
N VAL A 62 15.16 17.39 13.60
CA VAL A 62 14.99 18.25 12.42
C VAL A 62 16.21 19.15 12.25
N VAL A 63 16.49 19.53 11.01
CA VAL A 63 17.56 20.47 10.65
C VAL A 63 16.93 21.70 10.03
N SER A 64 17.39 22.89 10.42
CA SER A 64 16.89 24.13 9.83
C SER A 64 17.39 24.30 8.40
N ARG A 65 16.60 24.94 7.54
CA ARG A 65 17.00 25.29 6.18
C ARG A 65 18.28 26.14 6.16
N LYS A 66 18.40 27.06 7.12
CA LYS A 66 19.57 27.96 7.26
C LYS A 66 20.86 27.17 7.49
N GLU A 67 20.81 26.14 8.32
CA GLU A 67 21.94 25.27 8.61
C GLU A 67 22.42 24.51 7.36
N ILE A 68 21.48 23.98 6.58
CA ILE A 68 21.79 23.26 5.33
C ILE A 68 22.44 24.20 4.32
N LEU A 69 21.94 25.43 4.20
CA LEU A 69 22.49 26.44 3.30
C LEU A 69 23.90 26.88 3.73
N SER A 70 24.09 27.16 5.02
CA SER A 70 25.42 27.51 5.56
C SER A 70 26.44 26.40 5.31
N MET A 71 26.02 25.13 5.46
CA MET A 71 26.86 23.98 5.14
C MET A 71 27.22 23.91 3.64
N ILE A 72 26.27 24.17 2.74
CA ILE A 72 26.52 24.20 1.29
C ILE A 72 27.46 25.35 0.91
N GLU A 73 27.24 26.53 1.47
CA GLU A 73 28.08 27.72 1.27
C GLU A 73 29.50 27.50 1.76
N ALA A 74 29.67 26.87 2.93
CA ALA A 74 30.98 26.52 3.47
C ALA A 74 31.71 25.44 2.63
N ALA A 75 30.97 24.54 1.97
CA ALA A 75 31.55 23.44 1.19
C ALA A 75 31.88 23.83 -0.27
N LEU A 76 31.11 24.74 -0.88
CA LEU A 76 31.14 25.01 -2.32
C LEU A 76 31.24 26.50 -2.69
N GLY A 77 31.19 27.42 -1.72
CA GLY A 77 31.16 28.87 -1.94
C GLY A 77 29.78 29.42 -2.33
N GLU A 78 29.59 30.75 -2.19
CA GLU A 78 28.31 31.48 -2.27
C GLU A 78 27.49 31.28 -3.57
N THR A 79 28.09 30.78 -4.65
CA THR A 79 27.48 30.75 -5.98
C THR A 79 26.48 29.59 -6.19
N LEU A 80 26.48 28.56 -5.34
CA LEU A 80 25.64 27.36 -5.50
C LEU A 80 24.43 27.27 -4.55
N SER A 81 24.35 28.10 -3.50
CA SER A 81 23.20 28.12 -2.58
C SER A 81 21.93 28.74 -3.20
N GLN A 82 22.10 29.61 -4.20
CA GLN A 82 20.98 30.28 -4.88
C GLN A 82 20.36 29.42 -6.00
N THR A 83 21.15 28.58 -6.67
CA THR A 83 20.74 27.86 -7.89
C THR A 83 19.93 26.59 -7.64
N ILE A 84 20.12 25.93 -6.49
CA ILE A 84 19.36 24.72 -6.10
C ILE A 84 17.91 25.06 -5.72
N PHE A 85 17.63 26.30 -5.28
CA PHE A 85 16.31 26.70 -4.76
C PHE A 85 15.65 27.86 -5.50
N SER A 86 16.33 28.54 -6.43
CA SER A 86 15.78 29.67 -7.20
C SER A 86 15.67 29.33 -8.68
N LYS A 87 14.72 28.48 -9.07
CA LYS A 87 14.28 28.42 -10.46
C LYS A 87 12.81 27.97 -10.55
N ASP A 88 11.91 28.94 -10.33
CA ASP A 88 10.58 28.91 -10.92
C ASP A 88 10.14 30.36 -11.18
N LYS A 89 10.40 30.84 -12.40
CA LYS A 89 9.72 32.00 -12.99
C LYS A 89 8.88 31.48 -14.15
N GLY A 90 7.55 31.60 -14.01
CA GLY A 90 6.52 31.38 -15.02
C GLY A 90 5.41 30.49 -14.45
N HIS A 91 4.27 30.98 -13.98
CA HIS A 91 3.32 31.82 -14.73
C HIS A 91 2.49 32.69 -13.77
N ASP A 92 2.40 33.98 -14.11
CA ASP A 92 1.63 35.02 -13.43
C ASP A 92 0.16 34.62 -13.25
N CYS A 93 -0.35 34.70 -12.02
CA CYS A 93 -1.77 34.81 -11.73
C CYS A 93 -2.07 36.27 -11.41
N LYS A 94 -2.64 36.97 -12.38
CA LYS A 94 -3.01 38.38 -12.24
C LYS A 94 -4.26 38.49 -11.37
N GLY A 95 -4.07 38.58 -10.06
CA GLY A 95 -5.06 39.16 -9.16
C GLY A 95 -5.08 40.67 -9.34
N LYS A 96 -6.25 41.24 -9.62
CA LYS A 96 -6.55 42.65 -9.35
C LYS A 96 -7.97 42.74 -8.81
N ASP A 97 -8.07 43.16 -7.56
CA ASP A 97 -9.31 43.61 -6.96
C ASP A 97 -9.63 45.06 -7.33
N SER A 98 -10.94 45.31 -7.42
CA SER A 98 -11.69 46.49 -6.95
C SER A 98 -12.27 47.50 -7.96
N LYS A 99 -13.56 47.79 -7.66
CA LYS A 99 -14.47 48.91 -8.03
C LYS A 99 -15.29 48.86 -9.32
N GLY A 100 -16.58 48.49 -9.15
CA GLY A 100 -17.68 49.47 -9.23
C GLY A 100 -18.54 49.55 -10.51
N LYS A 101 -19.87 49.41 -10.29
CA LYS A 101 -21.06 49.91 -11.04
C LYS A 101 -21.66 49.10 -12.21
N ALA A 102 -22.90 48.65 -11.93
CA ALA A 102 -24.14 48.50 -12.72
C ALA A 102 -24.11 48.62 -14.26
N ASN A 103 -24.69 47.64 -14.98
CA ASN A 103 -26.08 47.70 -15.46
C ASN A 103 -26.52 46.40 -16.19
N GLU A 104 -27.82 46.31 -16.42
CA GLU A 104 -28.66 45.17 -16.80
C GLU A 104 -28.37 44.48 -18.14
N GLY A 105 -28.87 43.24 -18.29
CA GLY A 105 -29.28 42.71 -19.61
C GLY A 105 -29.00 41.22 -19.88
N ALA A 106 -30.08 40.46 -20.06
CA ALA A 106 -30.20 39.25 -20.89
C ALA A 106 -29.72 37.87 -20.37
N LYS A 107 -30.71 37.13 -19.84
CA LYS A 107 -30.95 35.67 -19.87
C LYS A 107 -29.92 34.80 -20.61
N THR A 108 -29.28 33.87 -19.88
CA THR A 108 -29.12 32.47 -20.31
C THR A 108 -28.99 31.50 -19.11
N ARG A 109 -29.87 30.50 -19.13
CA ARG A 109 -30.02 29.25 -18.35
C ARG A 109 -28.96 28.91 -17.28
N ARG A 110 -29.29 29.12 -15.99
CA ARG A 110 -28.57 28.53 -14.85
C ARG A 110 -28.70 27.00 -14.89
N VAL A 111 -27.64 26.30 -15.28
CA VAL A 111 -27.43 24.90 -14.87
C VAL A 111 -26.71 24.94 -13.53
N SER A 112 -27.35 24.41 -12.49
CA SER A 112 -26.81 24.32 -11.13
C SER A 112 -25.43 23.65 -11.14
N LYS A 113 -24.40 24.35 -10.65
CA LYS A 113 -23.06 23.78 -10.44
C LYS A 113 -23.17 22.66 -9.40
N ARG A 114 -23.13 21.40 -9.84
CA ARG A 114 -22.95 20.25 -8.94
C ARG A 114 -21.52 20.26 -8.39
N ALA A 115 -21.35 19.85 -7.14
CA ALA A 115 -20.07 19.86 -6.44
C ALA A 115 -19.06 18.93 -7.14
N ALA A 116 -17.77 19.27 -7.11
CA ALA A 116 -16.70 18.49 -7.74
C ALA A 116 -16.58 17.03 -7.24
N LYS A 117 -17.25 16.68 -6.14
CA LYS A 117 -17.34 15.30 -5.62
C LYS A 117 -18.18 14.38 -6.53
N ASP A 118 -19.09 14.95 -7.33
CA ASP A 118 -20.01 14.18 -8.17
C ASP A 118 -19.53 14.03 -9.62
N ARG A 119 -18.34 14.53 -9.94
CA ARG A 119 -17.80 14.50 -11.31
C ARG A 119 -16.99 13.22 -11.53
N ALA A 120 -17.68 12.10 -11.70
CA ALA A 120 -17.08 10.94 -12.34
C ALA A 120 -16.75 11.27 -13.81
N PRO A 121 -15.59 10.83 -14.34
CA PRO A 121 -15.32 10.93 -15.77
C PRO A 121 -16.39 10.14 -16.55
N VAL A 122 -16.74 10.64 -17.75
CA VAL A 122 -17.79 10.05 -18.62
C VAL A 122 -17.50 8.55 -18.81
N GLY A 123 -18.41 7.70 -18.31
CA GLY A 123 -18.32 6.24 -18.41
C GLY A 123 -18.10 5.48 -17.09
N VAL A 124 -17.80 6.17 -15.98
CA VAL A 124 -17.62 5.54 -14.67
C VAL A 124 -18.93 5.63 -13.87
N THR A 125 -19.68 4.54 -13.84
CA THR A 125 -20.88 4.38 -13.00
C THR A 125 -20.60 3.34 -11.91
N HIS A 126 -21.37 3.37 -10.82
CA HIS A 126 -21.35 2.30 -9.79
C HIS A 126 -21.71 0.92 -10.37
N ASP A 127 -22.28 0.87 -11.59
CA ASP A 127 -22.63 -0.37 -12.28
C ASP A 127 -21.45 -0.98 -13.04
N THR A 128 -20.52 -0.17 -13.55
CA THR A 128 -19.35 -0.66 -14.31
C THR A 128 -18.09 -0.77 -13.47
N HIS A 129 -17.99 -0.01 -12.38
CA HIS A 129 -16.82 0.03 -11.51
C HIS A 129 -17.21 -0.24 -10.05
N TYR A 130 -16.37 -1.01 -9.35
CA TYR A 130 -16.44 -1.12 -7.90
C TYR A 130 -15.63 -0.02 -7.22
N THR A 131 -16.20 0.56 -6.17
CA THR A 131 -15.42 1.36 -5.23
C THR A 131 -14.60 0.44 -4.30
N MET A 132 -13.49 0.94 -3.77
CA MET A 132 -12.68 0.19 -2.80
C MET A 132 -13.51 -0.39 -1.63
N ALA A 133 -14.48 0.39 -1.13
CA ALA A 133 -15.36 -0.03 -0.04
C ALA A 133 -16.30 -1.18 -0.45
N GLU A 134 -16.84 -1.14 -1.66
CA GLU A 134 -17.70 -2.21 -2.20
C GLU A 134 -16.92 -3.51 -2.38
N ILE A 135 -15.66 -3.46 -2.83
CA ILE A 135 -14.81 -4.65 -2.98
C ILE A 135 -14.56 -5.28 -1.60
N CYS A 136 -14.23 -4.45 -0.61
CA CYS A 136 -14.03 -4.91 0.76
C CYS A 136 -15.30 -5.60 1.33
N ALA A 137 -16.48 -5.03 1.05
CA ALA A 137 -17.76 -5.58 1.52
C ALA A 137 -18.19 -6.85 0.77
N LYS A 138 -17.97 -6.93 -0.56
CA LYS A 138 -18.40 -8.08 -1.38
C LYS A 138 -17.51 -9.30 -1.22
N PHE A 139 -16.19 -9.10 -1.05
CA PHE A 139 -15.20 -10.17 -1.10
C PHE A 139 -14.50 -10.44 0.24
N ASP A 140 -14.95 -9.79 1.32
CA ASP A 140 -14.31 -9.85 2.64
C ASP A 140 -12.80 -9.52 2.60
N TYR A 141 -12.42 -8.58 1.73
CA TYR A 141 -11.04 -8.16 1.59
C TYR A 141 -10.73 -7.00 2.51
N SER A 142 -9.58 -7.05 3.19
CA SER A 142 -9.02 -5.87 3.83
C SER A 142 -8.43 -4.92 2.78
N TYR A 143 -8.39 -3.62 3.09
CA TYR A 143 -7.76 -2.62 2.23
C TYR A 143 -6.34 -3.01 1.79
N GLY A 144 -5.54 -3.58 2.71
CA GLY A 144 -4.19 -4.06 2.40
C GLY A 144 -4.16 -5.27 1.47
N ARG A 145 -5.15 -6.19 1.58
CA ARG A 145 -5.24 -7.36 0.70
C ARG A 145 -5.60 -6.97 -0.73
N LEU A 146 -6.46 -5.97 -0.88
CA LEU A 146 -6.81 -5.39 -2.18
C LEU A 146 -5.61 -4.70 -2.85
N TYR A 147 -4.73 -4.04 -2.07
CA TYR A 147 -3.47 -3.51 -2.59
C TYR A 147 -2.57 -4.63 -3.17
N THR A 148 -2.38 -5.73 -2.44
CA THR A 148 -1.60 -6.87 -2.94
C THR A 148 -2.22 -7.49 -4.21
N LEU A 149 -3.55 -7.60 -4.24
CA LEU A 149 -4.28 -8.09 -5.41
C LEU A 149 -4.05 -7.19 -6.63
N ARG A 150 -4.23 -5.86 -6.46
CA ARG A 150 -3.98 -4.86 -7.49
C ARG A 150 -2.57 -4.98 -8.04
N MET A 151 -1.55 -5.08 -7.18
CA MET A 151 -0.15 -5.13 -7.63
C MET A 151 0.17 -6.43 -8.36
N ARG A 152 -0.45 -7.55 -7.96
CA ARG A 152 -0.24 -8.87 -8.58
C ARG A 152 -0.86 -8.98 -9.97
N TYR A 153 -2.11 -8.54 -10.10
CA TYR A 153 -2.89 -8.65 -11.34
C TYR A 153 -2.87 -7.36 -12.18
N GLN A 154 -2.13 -6.35 -11.73
CA GLN A 154 -2.01 -5.03 -12.38
C GLN A 154 -3.36 -4.43 -12.73
N ILE A 155 -4.30 -4.48 -11.77
CA ILE A 155 -5.68 -4.02 -11.99
C ILE A 155 -5.66 -2.50 -12.21
N PRO A 156 -6.22 -1.99 -13.34
CA PRO A 156 -6.27 -0.57 -13.61
C PRO A 156 -7.15 0.14 -12.56
N SER A 157 -6.65 1.28 -12.07
CA SER A 157 -7.34 2.10 -11.07
C SER A 157 -7.75 3.43 -11.68
N ILE A 158 -9.00 3.82 -11.50
CA ILE A 158 -9.55 5.10 -11.96
C ILE A 158 -9.96 5.90 -10.73
N HIS A 159 -9.57 7.17 -10.66
CA HIS A 159 -10.06 8.06 -9.61
C HIS A 159 -11.44 8.60 -10.01
N ALA A 160 -12.47 8.24 -9.26
CA ALA A 160 -13.85 8.67 -9.48
C ALA A 160 -14.59 8.78 -8.14
N PHE A 161 -15.60 9.68 -8.06
CA PHE A 161 -16.39 9.88 -6.83
C PHE A 161 -15.57 10.23 -5.59
N GLY A 162 -14.42 10.89 -5.75
CA GLY A 162 -13.50 11.19 -4.65
C GLY A 162 -12.81 9.97 -4.04
N THR A 163 -12.89 8.81 -4.69
CA THR A 163 -12.26 7.55 -4.28
C THR A 163 -11.58 6.85 -5.46
N THR A 164 -10.81 5.80 -5.17
CA THR A 164 -10.24 4.94 -6.21
C THR A 164 -11.23 3.83 -6.54
N CYS A 165 -11.64 3.79 -7.81
CA CYS A 165 -12.56 2.82 -8.38
C CYS A 165 -11.82 1.86 -9.30
N TYR A 166 -12.34 0.65 -9.43
CA TYR A 166 -11.76 -0.43 -10.21
C TYR A 166 -12.82 -1.05 -11.13
N PRO A 167 -12.49 -1.43 -12.38
CA PRO A 167 -13.43 -2.11 -13.25
C PRO A 167 -13.88 -3.45 -12.64
N LYS A 168 -15.20 -3.71 -12.62
CA LYS A 168 -15.75 -4.92 -11.99
C LYS A 168 -15.19 -6.20 -12.61
N GLU A 169 -15.15 -6.27 -13.94
CA GLU A 169 -14.64 -7.43 -14.68
C GLU A 169 -13.19 -7.76 -14.32
N ALA A 170 -12.34 -6.75 -14.21
CA ALA A 170 -10.93 -6.92 -13.86
C ALA A 170 -10.77 -7.37 -12.40
N VAL A 171 -11.58 -6.84 -11.49
CA VAL A 171 -11.61 -7.26 -10.08
C VAL A 171 -12.12 -8.68 -9.95
N ASP A 172 -13.23 -9.03 -10.60
CA ASP A 172 -13.85 -10.35 -10.50
C ASP A 172 -12.94 -11.44 -11.09
N LYS A 173 -12.30 -11.16 -12.23
CA LYS A 173 -11.26 -12.04 -12.81
C LYS A 173 -10.08 -12.20 -11.86
N ALA A 174 -9.54 -11.11 -11.32
CA ALA A 174 -8.41 -11.15 -10.39
C ALA A 174 -8.77 -11.87 -9.08
N VAL A 175 -9.98 -11.68 -8.55
CA VAL A 175 -10.48 -12.37 -7.36
C VAL A 175 -10.67 -13.85 -7.65
N SER A 176 -11.20 -14.21 -8.82
CA SER A 176 -11.34 -15.61 -9.24
C SER A 176 -9.97 -16.28 -9.40
N GLU A 177 -9.04 -15.65 -10.10
CA GLU A 177 -7.67 -16.16 -10.25
C GLU A 177 -6.94 -16.22 -8.90
N GLU A 178 -7.14 -15.25 -8.01
CA GLU A 178 -6.57 -15.28 -6.66
C GLU A 178 -7.25 -16.35 -5.80
N ARG A 179 -8.55 -16.63 -6.00
CA ARG A 179 -9.27 -17.75 -5.35
C ARG A 179 -8.76 -19.10 -5.86
N GLU A 180 -8.56 -19.26 -7.16
CA GLU A 180 -7.98 -20.47 -7.75
C GLU A 180 -6.53 -20.65 -7.30
N ARG A 181 -5.73 -19.57 -7.27
CA ARG A 181 -4.36 -19.56 -6.78
C ARG A 181 -4.27 -19.85 -5.28
N LEU A 182 -5.19 -19.31 -4.49
CA LEU A 182 -5.29 -19.60 -3.05
C LEU A 182 -5.93 -20.98 -2.79
N GLY A 183 -6.46 -21.62 -3.82
CA GLY A 183 -6.84 -23.02 -3.86
C GLY A 183 -8.32 -23.26 -3.67
N ARG A 184 -9.10 -23.18 -4.76
CA ARG A 184 -10.34 -23.96 -4.86
C ARG A 184 -10.01 -25.47 -4.90
N THR A 185 -8.93 -25.85 -5.57
CA THR A 185 -8.42 -27.24 -5.67
C THR A 185 -7.77 -27.77 -4.40
N LEU A 186 -7.26 -26.91 -3.50
CA LEU A 186 -6.67 -27.34 -2.24
C LEU A 186 -7.75 -27.64 -1.19
N GLY A 187 -8.85 -26.89 -1.20
CA GLY A 187 -9.99 -27.09 -0.29
C GLY A 187 -10.81 -28.35 -0.55
N GLU A 188 -10.63 -29.02 -1.70
CA GLU A 188 -11.34 -30.26 -2.03
C GLU A 188 -10.84 -31.43 -1.18
N HIS A 189 -9.52 -31.65 -1.16
CA HIS A 189 -8.88 -32.75 -0.43
C HIS A 189 -8.18 -32.33 0.87
N TRP A 190 -8.06 -31.03 1.16
CA TRP A 190 -7.38 -30.55 2.36
C TRP A 190 -8.24 -29.59 3.19
N TYR A 191 -8.28 -29.82 4.49
CA TYR A 191 -8.80 -28.87 5.48
C TYR A 191 -7.75 -27.82 5.84
N THR A 192 -8.16 -26.56 5.87
CA THR A 192 -7.40 -25.53 6.60
C THR A 192 -7.64 -25.63 8.10
N CYS A 193 -6.65 -25.20 8.89
CA CYS A 193 -6.82 -25.09 10.35
C CYS A 193 -8.10 -24.32 10.74
N GLY A 194 -8.46 -23.25 10.00
CA GLY A 194 -9.65 -22.45 10.28
C GLY A 194 -10.96 -23.20 10.01
N GLU A 195 -11.01 -24.04 8.97
CA GLU A 195 -12.17 -24.90 8.71
C GLU A 195 -12.35 -25.94 9.82
N LEU A 196 -11.25 -26.57 10.27
CA LEU A 196 -11.31 -27.51 11.40
C LEU A 196 -11.79 -26.85 12.69
N MET A 197 -11.37 -25.60 12.94
CA MET A 197 -11.87 -24.82 14.07
C MET A 197 -13.37 -24.54 13.97
N ARG A 198 -13.89 -24.25 12.76
CA ARG A 198 -15.30 -23.96 12.52
C ARG A 198 -16.19 -25.21 12.60
N ILE A 199 -15.79 -26.29 11.95
CA ILE A 199 -16.56 -27.55 11.86
C ILE A 199 -16.60 -28.26 13.21
N TYR A 200 -15.45 -28.40 13.86
CA TYR A 200 -15.30 -29.22 15.07
C TYR A 200 -15.24 -28.39 16.36
N GLY A 201 -15.23 -27.05 16.28
CA GLY A 201 -15.10 -26.19 17.46
C GLY A 201 -13.82 -26.44 18.26
N LEU A 202 -12.76 -26.89 17.58
CA LEU A 202 -11.43 -27.17 18.15
C LEU A 202 -10.59 -25.89 18.17
N GLY A 203 -9.71 -25.75 19.15
CA GLY A 203 -8.68 -24.70 19.14
C GLY A 203 -7.54 -25.04 18.19
N LYS A 204 -6.83 -24.01 17.66
CA LYS A 204 -5.66 -24.18 16.78
C LYS A 204 -4.60 -25.15 17.35
N THR A 205 -4.37 -25.09 18.65
CA THR A 205 -3.44 -26.00 19.36
C THR A 205 -3.94 -27.44 19.40
N GLN A 206 -5.25 -27.64 19.60
CA GLN A 206 -5.87 -28.98 19.60
C GLN A 206 -5.80 -29.60 18.20
N VAL A 207 -6.06 -28.80 17.16
CA VAL A 207 -5.94 -29.24 15.77
C VAL A 207 -4.51 -29.72 15.46
N ARG A 208 -3.51 -28.96 15.91
CA ARG A 208 -2.09 -29.32 15.74
C ARG A 208 -1.68 -30.54 16.55
N ARG A 209 -2.11 -30.65 17.81
CA ARG A 209 -1.83 -31.82 18.65
C ARG A 209 -2.43 -33.08 18.04
N PHE A 210 -3.69 -33.04 17.62
CA PHE A 210 -4.36 -34.16 16.96
C PHE A 210 -3.62 -34.62 15.71
N ALA A 211 -3.25 -33.67 14.83
CA ALA A 211 -2.49 -34.01 13.63
C ALA A 211 -1.13 -34.66 13.93
N ASN A 212 -0.43 -34.22 14.98
CA ASN A 212 0.85 -34.80 15.38
C ASN A 212 0.69 -36.18 16.04
N THR A 213 -0.29 -36.34 16.92
CA THR A 213 -0.57 -37.60 17.65
C THR A 213 -0.95 -38.73 16.71
N HIS A 214 -1.68 -38.40 15.65
CA HIS A 214 -2.20 -39.39 14.74
C HIS A 214 -1.55 -39.38 13.35
N HIS A 215 -0.44 -38.65 13.21
CA HIS A 215 0.33 -38.58 11.96
C HIS A 215 -0.48 -38.18 10.73
N VAL A 216 -1.46 -37.28 10.89
CA VAL A 216 -2.23 -36.75 9.75
C VAL A 216 -1.28 -36.04 8.80
N ARG A 217 -1.31 -36.38 7.51
CA ARG A 217 -0.46 -35.72 6.51
C ARG A 217 -0.76 -34.22 6.48
N THR A 218 0.29 -33.41 6.67
CA THR A 218 0.20 -31.95 6.62
C THR A 218 0.99 -31.38 5.46
N LYS A 219 0.40 -30.40 4.77
CA LYS A 219 1.04 -29.65 3.69
C LYS A 219 1.15 -28.19 4.10
N LYS A 220 2.33 -27.60 3.92
CA LYS A 220 2.54 -26.16 4.09
C LYS A 220 2.37 -25.48 2.74
N ALA A 221 1.45 -24.54 2.62
CA ALA A 221 1.26 -23.74 1.42
C ALA A 221 0.84 -22.29 1.78
N ASN A 222 0.89 -21.37 0.81
CA ASN A 222 0.42 -19.98 0.94
C ASN A 222 0.95 -19.24 2.18
N GLY A 223 2.28 -19.11 2.31
CA GLY A 223 2.91 -18.31 3.36
C GLY A 223 2.81 -18.93 4.75
N ASN A 224 3.26 -20.19 4.89
CA ASN A 224 3.26 -20.97 6.14
C ASN A 224 1.88 -21.38 6.69
N ARG A 225 0.83 -21.37 5.86
CA ARG A 225 -0.46 -21.93 6.28
C ARG A 225 -0.40 -23.46 6.21
N LEU A 226 -0.79 -24.12 7.30
CA LEU A 226 -0.89 -25.58 7.38
C LEU A 226 -2.26 -26.03 6.87
N TYR A 227 -2.20 -27.04 6.00
CA TYR A 227 -3.33 -27.77 5.46
C TYR A 227 -3.23 -29.22 5.96
N TYR A 228 -4.36 -29.80 6.30
CA TYR A 228 -4.51 -31.16 6.83
C TYR A 228 -5.29 -31.97 5.81
N LEU A 229 -4.83 -33.16 5.45
CA LEU A 229 -5.57 -33.98 4.48
C LEU A 229 -6.91 -34.41 5.07
N LYS A 230 -8.02 -34.20 4.35
CA LYS A 230 -9.37 -34.47 4.87
C LYS A 230 -9.58 -35.95 5.19
N GLU A 231 -9.14 -36.82 4.28
CA GLU A 231 -9.32 -38.27 4.41
C GLU A 231 -8.61 -38.81 5.66
N ASP A 232 -7.33 -38.49 5.84
CA ASP A 232 -6.56 -38.90 7.03
C ASP A 232 -7.17 -38.32 8.31
N TRP A 233 -7.63 -37.06 8.27
CA TRP A 233 -8.24 -36.41 9.43
C TRP A 233 -9.55 -37.07 9.85
N GLU A 234 -10.42 -37.39 8.89
CA GLU A 234 -11.72 -38.03 9.15
C GLU A 234 -11.60 -39.50 9.51
N ALA A 235 -10.72 -40.25 8.82
CA ALA A 235 -10.43 -41.64 9.15
C ALA A 235 -9.94 -41.77 10.60
N GLU A 236 -9.11 -40.84 11.03
CA GLU A 236 -8.60 -40.87 12.39
C GLU A 236 -9.61 -40.38 13.43
N ARG A 237 -10.42 -39.37 13.08
CA ARG A 237 -11.53 -38.96 13.95
C ARG A 237 -12.51 -40.11 14.18
N ARG A 238 -12.82 -40.88 13.13
CA ARG A 238 -13.65 -42.08 13.24
C ARG A 238 -13.03 -43.11 14.19
N LYS A 239 -11.73 -43.40 14.08
CA LYS A 239 -11.03 -44.28 15.03
C LYS A 239 -11.01 -43.73 16.46
N ALA A 240 -10.88 -42.42 16.63
CA ALA A 240 -10.88 -41.78 17.94
C ALA A 240 -12.28 -41.81 18.59
N GLU A 241 -13.33 -41.65 17.80
CA GLU A 241 -14.73 -41.82 18.20
C GLU A 241 -15.00 -43.27 18.62
N ASP A 242 -14.54 -44.25 17.84
CA ASP A 242 -14.67 -45.68 18.15
C ASP A 242 -13.92 -46.08 19.44
N LYS A 243 -12.79 -45.41 19.74
CA LYS A 243 -11.93 -45.72 20.90
C LYS A 243 -12.33 -44.97 22.17
N SER A 244 -13.10 -43.89 22.07
CA SER A 244 -13.52 -43.11 23.24
C SER A 244 -14.80 -42.29 22.94
N PRO A 245 -15.87 -42.44 23.75
CA PRO A 245 -17.13 -41.72 23.55
C PRO A 245 -17.06 -40.22 23.91
N SER A 246 -15.87 -39.71 24.29
CA SER A 246 -15.64 -38.33 24.73
C SER A 246 -14.93 -37.51 23.64
N THR A 247 -15.36 -37.63 22.38
CA THR A 247 -14.90 -36.76 21.30
C THR A 247 -15.98 -35.74 20.97
N LYS A 248 -15.59 -34.47 20.90
CA LYS A 248 -16.52 -33.35 20.68
C LYS A 248 -17.19 -33.51 19.30
N ASP A 249 -18.52 -33.55 19.26
CA ASP A 249 -19.29 -33.70 18.03
C ASP A 249 -19.12 -32.53 17.06
N LYS A 250 -19.38 -32.80 15.77
CA LYS A 250 -19.43 -31.77 14.73
C LYS A 250 -20.52 -30.74 15.09
N ARG A 251 -20.20 -29.46 14.95
CA ARG A 251 -21.23 -28.42 15.13
C ARG A 251 -22.22 -28.49 13.98
N VAL A 252 -23.48 -28.80 14.32
CA VAL A 252 -24.61 -28.78 13.38
C VAL A 252 -24.77 -27.36 12.87
N GLY A 253 -24.54 -27.13 11.57
CA GLY A 253 -24.73 -25.82 10.92
C GLY A 253 -23.51 -25.22 10.18
N ALA A 254 -22.39 -25.93 10.07
CA ALA A 254 -21.25 -25.50 9.25
C ALA A 254 -21.28 -26.14 7.84
N THR A 255 -22.25 -25.74 7.02
CA THR A 255 -22.21 -25.92 5.54
C THR A 255 -21.68 -24.65 4.89
#